data_AF-A0A7U9WTF8-F1
#
_entry.id   AF-A0A7U9WTF8-F1
#
_cell.length_a   1.000
_cell.length_b   1.000
_cell.length_c   1.000
_cell.angle_alpha   90.00
_cell.angle_beta   90.00
_cell.angle_gamma   90.00
#
_symmetry.space_group_name_H-M   'P 1'
#
loop_
_entity.id
_entity.type
_entity.pdbx_description
1 polymer ?
#
loop_
_entity_poly.entity_id
_entity_poly.type
_entity_poly.pdbx_seq_one_letter_code
_entity_poly.pdbx_strand_id
1 'polypeptide(L)'
;MEIVHKKIYKCGYCAATVEASDFRHYVWLKEIAEQCEQFVLGIPDVTIIKKLKGENTTYDPIVVKEYWSNIKWIDDVVILSENELSYQKAYDMIRYDVCFYGSEYGTRFQSDIAFMKAHGIKFIPILPNKLKMIEGVNALELSTKYYRISKKIILFGTGVYFEHFMKKYGGKCKPAYAIDNSKEKWGTKKEGIYIKNTSVLLQENVEDVFIIICSKNYTEMLAQLQQMGNYDYRLLLYTNEIALLEDFSLCRSIEEDTEETIKKIQKINYKMLEEFDKICRLHDVQYFLNYGSLLGAVRHKGFIPWDNDIDTIMTRDNYDKLSQFQDEFDKRYYWLPSDLFGNKKYYDCVPRLGYKAAYICLDEEACRFYMNNNNRIHLDMFLIDKTYDNFWGKLQRFELAVIYGLMNAYRHESFFFDYDNKMKLANAILKPIGKYISLTWLRNRADKVARRFNKDTNAPYFFISNDVLRKLNMLFPKEIFESTVDMKFGEINAKVACGYDAMCRIIFGEYMNLPPKEERVPHLGRLLITSDLYVFQEPDNF
;
A
#
# COMPACT_ATOMS: atom_id res chain seq x y z
N MET A 1 54.74 2.56 -18.63
CA MET A 1 53.84 2.95 -19.73
C MET A 1 52.56 3.46 -19.10
N GLU A 2 52.41 4.77 -19.00
CA GLU A 2 51.11 5.38 -18.68
C GLU A 2 50.16 5.05 -19.82
N ILE A 3 49.10 4.27 -19.53
CA ILE A 3 47.98 4.15 -20.44
C ILE A 3 47.29 5.51 -20.37
N VAL A 4 47.59 6.39 -21.32
CA VAL A 4 46.85 7.64 -21.49
C VAL A 4 45.44 7.26 -21.90
N HIS A 5 44.53 7.16 -20.94
CA HIS A 5 43.10 7.04 -21.21
C HIS A 5 42.68 8.30 -21.97
N LYS A 6 42.32 8.11 -23.25
CA LYS A 6 41.83 9.20 -24.09
C LYS A 6 40.54 9.72 -23.47
N LYS A 7 40.53 10.96 -23.00
CA LYS A 7 39.31 11.64 -22.56
C LYS A 7 38.31 11.67 -23.73
N ILE A 8 37.13 11.09 -23.50
CA ILE A 8 36.10 10.84 -24.52
C ILE A 8 34.99 11.90 -24.44
N TYR A 9 34.69 12.35 -23.21
CA TYR A 9 33.55 13.22 -22.90
C TYR A 9 34.02 14.52 -22.24
N LYS A 10 33.28 15.61 -22.41
CA LYS A 10 33.63 16.91 -21.81
C LYS A 10 33.22 17.00 -20.34
N CYS A 11 31.99 16.62 -20.02
CA CYS A 11 31.43 16.70 -18.67
C CYS A 11 30.63 15.44 -18.38
N GLY A 12 31.15 14.59 -17.49
CA GLY A 12 30.49 13.39 -17.02
C GLY A 12 29.75 13.59 -15.71
N TYR A 13 28.62 12.90 -15.56
CA TYR A 13 27.81 12.93 -14.35
C TYR A 13 27.38 11.54 -13.89
N CYS A 14 27.38 11.33 -12.58
CA CYS A 14 26.82 10.14 -11.92
C CYS A 14 26.25 10.51 -10.56
N ALA A 15 25.09 9.95 -10.18
CA ALA A 15 24.55 10.05 -8.82
C ALA A 15 24.65 8.69 -8.11
N ALA A 16 25.22 8.62 -6.90
CA ALA A 16 25.36 7.34 -6.20
C ALA A 16 25.38 7.47 -4.67
N THR A 17 24.89 6.45 -3.96
CA THR A 17 25.06 6.30 -2.50
C THR A 17 26.48 5.85 -2.15
N VAL A 18 27.47 6.71 -2.37
CA VAL A 18 28.89 6.39 -2.11
C VAL A 18 29.25 6.46 -0.62
N GLU A 19 30.17 5.60 -0.22
CA GLU A 19 30.77 5.55 1.11
C GLU A 19 32.30 5.63 1.00
N ALA A 20 32.93 6.47 1.84
CA ALA A 20 34.38 6.66 1.84
C ALA A 20 35.17 5.40 2.21
N SER A 21 34.56 4.48 2.98
CA SER A 21 35.19 3.23 3.42
C SER A 21 35.13 2.09 2.40
N ASP A 22 34.37 2.22 1.32
CA ASP A 22 34.19 1.16 0.34
C ASP A 22 35.07 1.36 -0.90
N PHE A 23 36.17 0.61 -0.95
CA PHE A 23 37.12 0.64 -2.06
C PHE A 23 36.48 0.30 -3.41
N ARG A 24 35.36 -0.43 -3.45
CA ARG A 24 34.67 -0.76 -4.71
C ARG A 24 34.12 0.48 -5.39
N HIS A 25 33.62 1.46 -4.63
CA HIS A 25 33.19 2.75 -5.17
C HIS A 25 34.32 3.45 -5.88
N TYR A 26 35.51 3.46 -5.27
CA TYR A 26 36.69 4.09 -5.85
C TYR A 26 37.04 3.50 -7.22
N VAL A 27 36.98 2.18 -7.39
CA VAL A 27 37.37 1.49 -8.63
C VAL A 27 36.48 1.89 -9.80
N TRP A 28 35.16 1.78 -9.67
CA TRP A 28 34.27 2.05 -10.79
C TRP A 28 34.10 3.56 -11.05
N LEU A 29 34.12 4.40 -10.01
CA LEU A 29 34.07 5.85 -10.18
C LEU A 29 35.31 6.37 -10.93
N LYS A 30 36.50 5.84 -10.60
CA LYS A 30 37.73 6.19 -11.30
C LYS A 30 37.64 5.84 -12.79
N GLU A 31 37.15 4.64 -13.11
CA GLU A 31 37.02 4.14 -14.47
C GLU A 31 36.13 5.05 -15.35
N ILE A 32 35.06 5.60 -14.79
CA ILE A 32 34.17 6.52 -15.53
C ILE A 32 34.69 7.95 -15.57
N ALA A 33 35.30 8.42 -14.48
CA ALA A 33 35.79 9.78 -14.38
C ALA A 33 36.99 10.03 -15.30
N GLU A 34 37.88 9.04 -15.45
CA GLU A 34 39.04 9.12 -16.37
C GLU A 34 38.63 9.20 -17.85
N GLN A 35 37.37 8.90 -18.19
CA GLN A 35 36.82 9.09 -19.54
C GLN A 35 36.39 10.53 -19.79
N CYS A 36 36.39 11.41 -18.79
CA CYS A 36 35.82 12.74 -18.85
C CYS A 36 36.88 13.85 -18.71
N GLU A 37 36.66 14.99 -19.34
CA GLU A 37 37.46 16.20 -19.09
C GLU A 37 37.16 16.78 -17.72
N GLN A 38 35.88 16.85 -17.38
CA GLN A 38 35.34 17.17 -16.06
C GLN A 38 34.38 16.07 -15.61
N PHE A 39 34.41 15.69 -14.33
CA PHE A 39 33.50 14.71 -13.74
C PHE A 39 32.83 15.25 -12.47
N VAL A 40 31.50 15.21 -12.45
CA VAL A 40 30.67 15.66 -11.33
C VAL A 40 30.00 14.46 -10.68
N LEU A 41 30.21 14.31 -9.37
CA LEU A 41 29.57 13.28 -8.55
C LEU A 41 28.39 13.86 -7.76
N GLY A 42 27.19 13.33 -8.00
CA GLY A 42 26.02 13.59 -7.17
C GLY A 42 25.95 12.63 -5.99
N ILE A 43 25.83 13.17 -4.78
CA ILE A 43 25.61 12.39 -3.55
C ILE A 43 24.27 12.79 -2.93
N PRO A 44 23.51 11.85 -2.34
CA PRO A 44 22.21 12.17 -1.75
C PRO A 44 22.36 12.99 -0.46
N ASP A 45 21.36 13.80 -0.13
CA ASP A 45 21.28 14.41 1.19
C ASP A 45 21.01 13.38 2.31
N VAL A 46 21.05 13.86 3.55
CA VAL A 46 20.80 13.03 4.74
C VAL A 46 19.36 12.51 4.81
N THR A 47 18.40 13.22 4.24
CA THR A 47 16.97 12.85 4.29
C THR A 47 16.70 11.62 3.43
N ILE A 48 17.29 11.57 2.24
CA ILE A 48 17.24 10.41 1.33
C ILE A 48 17.89 9.20 2.01
N ILE A 49 19.09 9.36 2.58
CA ILE A 49 19.79 8.24 3.22
C ILE A 49 19.03 7.72 4.44
N LYS A 50 18.40 8.59 5.24
CA LYS A 50 17.54 8.16 6.36
C LYS A 50 16.34 7.34 5.90
N LYS A 51 15.72 7.70 4.77
CA LYS A 51 14.62 6.91 4.18
C LYS A 51 15.11 5.56 3.62
N LEU A 52 16.32 5.51 3.09
CA LEU A 52 16.92 4.29 2.54
C LEU A 52 17.43 3.32 3.61
N LYS A 53 18.20 3.82 4.58
CA LYS A 53 18.98 3.02 5.54
C LYS A 53 18.44 3.10 6.98
N GLY A 54 17.43 3.95 7.24
CA GLY A 54 16.84 4.19 8.56
C GLY A 54 17.40 5.44 9.27
N GLU A 55 16.69 5.90 10.31
CA GLU A 55 16.98 7.16 11.02
C GLU A 55 18.33 7.14 11.79
N ASN A 56 18.85 5.96 12.14
CA ASN A 56 20.09 5.78 12.93
C ASN A 56 21.38 5.80 12.09
N THR A 57 21.38 6.45 10.92
CA THR A 57 22.54 6.50 10.03
C THR A 57 23.62 7.46 10.54
N THR A 58 24.89 7.11 10.33
CA THR A 58 26.05 7.99 10.57
C THR A 58 26.44 8.79 9.32
N TYR A 59 25.60 8.77 8.29
CA TYR A 59 25.85 9.48 7.04
C TYR A 59 25.76 11.00 7.24
N ASP A 60 26.83 11.69 6.91
CA ASP A 60 26.88 13.16 6.83
C ASP A 60 27.27 13.56 5.40
N PRO A 61 26.35 14.18 4.63
CA PRO A 61 26.61 14.56 3.24
C PRO A 61 27.75 15.57 3.11
N ILE A 62 28.02 16.39 4.13
CA ILE A 62 29.11 17.38 4.12
C ILE A 62 30.45 16.65 4.19
N VAL A 63 30.58 15.69 5.11
CA VAL A 63 31.80 14.87 5.27
C VAL A 63 32.05 14.02 4.03
N VAL A 64 30.99 13.42 3.46
CA VAL A 64 31.10 12.63 2.23
C VAL A 64 31.52 13.51 1.06
N LYS A 65 30.93 14.71 0.91
CA LYS A 65 31.35 15.70 -0.08
C LYS A 65 32.82 16.06 0.07
N GLU A 66 33.27 16.42 1.27
CA GLU A 66 34.66 16.77 1.54
C GLU A 66 35.62 15.64 1.16
N TYR A 67 35.31 14.39 1.51
CA TYR A 67 36.12 13.23 1.15
C TYR A 67 36.27 13.09 -0.37
N TRP A 68 35.16 13.08 -1.11
CA TRP A 68 35.18 12.84 -2.55
C TRP A 68 35.72 14.04 -3.34
N SER A 69 35.53 15.27 -2.85
CA SER A 69 36.14 16.48 -3.45
C SER A 69 37.67 16.50 -3.36
N ASN A 70 38.27 15.72 -2.45
CA ASN A 70 39.73 15.59 -2.35
C ASN A 70 40.32 14.55 -3.34
N ILE A 71 39.47 13.84 -4.10
CA ILE A 71 39.91 12.85 -5.07
C ILE A 71 40.22 13.54 -6.40
N LYS A 72 41.49 13.42 -6.86
CA LYS A 72 42.03 14.18 -8.00
C LYS A 72 41.27 14.06 -9.33
N TRP A 73 40.55 12.96 -9.54
CA TRP A 73 39.81 12.68 -10.77
C TRP A 73 38.31 13.01 -10.64
N ILE A 74 37.89 13.64 -9.54
CA ILE A 74 36.55 14.20 -9.36
C ILE A 74 36.69 15.73 -9.34
N ASP A 75 36.01 16.41 -10.25
CA ASP A 75 36.10 17.87 -10.38
C ASP A 75 35.11 18.60 -9.48
N ASP A 76 33.92 18.03 -9.26
CA ASP A 76 32.94 18.58 -8.32
C ASP A 76 32.09 17.48 -7.67
N VAL A 77 31.58 17.78 -6.47
CA VAL A 77 30.66 16.92 -5.74
C VAL A 77 29.45 17.76 -5.31
N VAL A 78 28.27 17.38 -5.78
CA VAL A 78 27.01 18.07 -5.48
C VAL A 78 26.15 17.23 -4.54
N ILE A 79 25.54 17.89 -3.55
CA ILE A 79 24.57 17.25 -2.64
C ILE A 79 23.20 17.39 -3.28
N LEU A 80 22.51 16.27 -3.49
CA LEU A 80 21.24 16.17 -4.18
C LEU A 80 20.10 16.04 -3.17
N SER A 81 19.10 16.90 -3.31
CA SER A 81 17.76 16.69 -2.74
C SER A 81 16.96 15.67 -3.55
N GLU A 82 15.79 15.28 -3.05
CA GLU A 82 14.93 14.28 -3.71
C GLU A 82 14.58 14.64 -5.16
N ASN A 83 14.31 15.93 -5.44
CA ASN A 83 13.97 16.41 -6.78
C ASN A 83 15.17 16.37 -7.75
N GLU A 84 16.38 16.52 -7.24
CA GLU A 84 17.61 16.59 -8.01
C GLU A 84 18.16 15.19 -8.36
N LEU A 85 17.56 14.12 -7.84
CA LEU A 85 17.83 12.75 -8.28
C LEU A 85 17.34 12.48 -9.71
N SER A 86 16.43 13.31 -10.25
CA SER A 86 16.04 13.23 -11.66
C SER A 86 17.20 13.62 -12.56
N TYR A 87 17.55 12.77 -13.53
CA TYR A 87 18.60 13.08 -14.50
C TYR A 87 18.35 14.38 -15.26
N GLN A 88 17.09 14.65 -15.63
CA GLN A 88 16.71 15.87 -16.34
C GLN A 88 16.94 17.12 -15.48
N LYS A 89 16.59 17.06 -14.19
CA LYS A 89 16.86 18.15 -13.23
C LYS A 89 18.34 18.34 -12.95
N ALA A 90 19.09 17.24 -12.81
CA ALA A 90 20.54 17.31 -12.69
C ALA A 90 21.20 17.93 -13.93
N TYR A 91 20.66 17.69 -15.13
CA TYR A 91 21.15 18.30 -16.36
C TYR A 91 20.96 19.83 -16.37
N ASP A 92 19.86 20.34 -15.82
CA ASP A 92 19.64 21.78 -15.71
C ASP A 92 20.69 22.47 -14.82
N MET A 93 21.23 21.75 -13.83
CA MET A 93 22.26 22.23 -12.92
C MET A 93 23.68 22.09 -13.49
N ILE A 94 24.00 20.94 -14.09
CA ILE A 94 25.38 20.53 -14.39
C ILE A 94 25.74 20.65 -15.88
N ARG A 95 24.75 20.49 -16.79
CA ARG A 95 24.94 20.49 -18.25
C ARG A 95 26.00 19.47 -18.73
N TYR A 96 25.85 18.21 -18.35
CA TYR A 96 26.73 17.09 -18.75
C TYR A 96 26.51 16.60 -20.20
N ASP A 97 27.54 16.04 -20.84
CA ASP A 97 27.45 15.39 -22.17
C ASP A 97 27.52 13.85 -22.10
N VAL A 98 27.85 13.29 -20.93
CA VAL A 98 27.68 11.88 -20.60
C VAL A 98 27.09 11.71 -19.20
N CYS A 99 26.13 10.80 -19.06
CA CYS A 99 25.56 10.39 -17.78
C CYS A 99 25.70 8.88 -17.58
N PHE A 100 26.13 8.50 -16.39
CA PHE A 100 26.30 7.11 -15.98
C PHE A 100 25.13 6.67 -15.10
N TYR A 101 24.49 5.55 -15.46
CA TYR A 101 23.31 5.03 -14.78
C TYR A 101 23.55 3.62 -14.25
N GLY A 102 22.78 3.21 -13.24
CA GLY A 102 22.98 1.95 -12.55
C GLY A 102 22.39 0.79 -13.32
N SER A 103 21.08 0.83 -13.55
CA SER A 103 20.39 -0.23 -14.28
C SER A 103 19.22 0.31 -15.07
N GLU A 104 18.75 -0.42 -16.06
CA GLU A 104 17.52 -0.04 -16.75
C GLU A 104 16.30 -0.30 -15.85
N TYR A 105 15.39 0.69 -15.79
CA TYR A 105 14.27 0.72 -14.84
C TYR A 105 12.89 0.90 -15.50
N GLY A 106 12.69 0.36 -16.71
CA GLY A 106 11.36 0.28 -17.35
C GLY A 106 10.92 1.58 -18.03
N THR A 107 9.64 1.97 -17.88
CA THR A 107 9.02 3.03 -18.68
C THR A 107 9.69 4.39 -18.51
N ARG A 108 10.02 4.78 -17.27
CA ARG A 108 10.71 6.06 -17.00
C ARG A 108 12.11 6.11 -17.61
N PHE A 109 12.79 4.96 -17.69
CA PHE A 109 14.09 4.87 -18.35
C PHE A 109 13.98 5.18 -19.85
N GLN A 110 12.87 4.82 -20.51
CA GLN A 110 12.63 5.21 -21.90
C GLN A 110 12.45 6.73 -22.07
N SER A 111 11.76 7.38 -21.12
CA SER A 111 11.65 8.85 -21.09
C SER A 111 13.02 9.50 -20.95
N ASP A 112 13.86 8.98 -20.05
CA ASP A 112 15.20 9.53 -19.86
C ASP A 112 16.09 9.25 -21.07
N ILE A 113 16.04 8.08 -21.71
CA ILE A 113 16.70 7.83 -23.00
C ILE A 113 16.27 8.85 -24.06
N ALA A 114 14.97 9.10 -24.19
CA ALA A 114 14.43 10.03 -25.18
C ALA A 114 14.96 11.45 -24.92
N PHE A 115 14.98 11.88 -23.65
CA PHE A 115 15.56 13.15 -23.23
C PHE A 115 17.06 13.23 -23.55
N MET A 116 17.84 12.21 -23.18
CA MET A 116 19.29 12.16 -23.42
C MET A 116 19.58 12.26 -24.92
N LYS A 117 18.84 11.50 -25.74
CA LYS A 117 18.97 11.53 -27.20
C LYS A 117 18.65 12.90 -27.79
N ALA A 118 17.60 13.56 -27.30
CA ALA A 118 17.20 14.90 -27.75
C ALA A 118 18.27 15.96 -27.45
N HIS A 119 19.04 15.79 -26.39
CA HIS A 119 20.10 16.71 -25.96
C HIS A 119 21.51 16.29 -26.41
N GLY A 120 21.63 15.20 -27.19
CA GLY A 120 22.92 14.69 -27.65
C GLY A 120 23.79 14.08 -26.54
N ILE A 121 23.19 13.70 -25.41
CA ILE A 121 23.87 13.18 -24.23
C ILE A 121 24.07 11.67 -24.37
N LYS A 122 25.26 11.17 -24.01
CA LYS A 122 25.51 9.73 -23.90
C LYS A 122 25.00 9.20 -22.56
N PHE A 123 24.27 8.09 -22.60
CA PHE A 123 23.72 7.46 -21.40
C PHE A 123 24.25 6.03 -21.28
N ILE A 124 25.10 5.78 -20.28
CA ILE A 124 25.94 4.58 -20.22
C ILE A 124 25.69 3.80 -18.92
N PRO A 125 25.39 2.49 -19.00
CA PRO A 125 25.17 1.66 -17.82
C PRO A 125 26.48 1.36 -17.10
N ILE A 126 26.45 1.39 -15.77
CA ILE A 126 27.49 0.93 -14.86
C ILE A 126 27.00 -0.33 -14.16
N LEU A 127 27.31 -1.46 -14.80
CA LEU A 127 27.00 -2.78 -14.29
C LEU A 127 28.29 -3.49 -13.86
N PRO A 128 28.27 -4.22 -12.73
CA PRO A 128 29.45 -4.95 -12.30
C PRO A 128 29.78 -6.06 -13.30
N ASN A 129 31.08 -6.24 -13.58
CA ASN A 129 31.61 -7.28 -14.49
C ASN A 129 31.13 -8.71 -14.20
N LYS A 130 30.70 -8.99 -12.97
CA LYS A 130 30.02 -10.24 -12.60
C LYS A 130 28.82 -9.94 -11.71
N LEU A 131 27.62 -10.30 -12.18
CA LEU A 131 26.42 -10.31 -11.36
C LEU A 131 26.54 -11.37 -10.25
N LYS A 132 26.41 -10.96 -8.99
CA LYS A 132 26.37 -11.80 -7.79
C LYS A 132 25.06 -11.57 -7.01
N MET A 133 24.69 -12.50 -6.13
CA MET A 133 23.46 -12.44 -5.34
C MET A 133 23.50 -11.33 -4.28
N ILE A 134 22.33 -10.81 -3.90
CA ILE A 134 22.17 -9.50 -3.22
C ILE A 134 22.32 -9.60 -1.70
N GLU A 135 23.17 -8.76 -1.11
CA GLU A 135 23.29 -8.53 0.35
C GLU A 135 23.01 -7.06 0.69
N GLY A 136 22.26 -6.79 1.78
CA GLY A 136 21.90 -5.43 2.22
C GLY A 136 20.69 -4.79 1.53
N VAL A 137 20.43 -3.52 1.88
CA VAL A 137 19.39 -2.65 1.27
C VAL A 137 19.74 -2.40 -0.18
N ASN A 138 18.77 -2.55 -1.08
CA ASN A 138 18.99 -2.49 -2.52
C ASN A 138 17.75 -2.00 -3.27
N ALA A 139 17.97 -1.58 -4.52
CA ALA A 139 16.96 -1.05 -5.43
C ALA A 139 15.72 -1.96 -5.55
N LEU A 140 15.93 -3.27 -5.70
CA LEU A 140 14.84 -4.23 -5.84
C LEU A 140 13.97 -4.35 -4.58
N GLU A 141 14.53 -4.20 -3.38
CA GLU A 141 13.75 -4.20 -2.15
C GLU A 141 12.80 -3.01 -2.07
N LEU A 142 13.23 -1.83 -2.53
CA LEU A 142 12.34 -0.68 -2.69
C LEU A 142 11.29 -0.99 -3.74
N SER A 143 11.69 -1.25 -4.99
CA SER A 143 10.77 -1.54 -6.09
C SER A 143 9.71 -2.59 -5.73
N THR A 144 10.10 -3.71 -5.12
CA THR A 144 9.13 -4.75 -4.71
C THR A 144 8.23 -4.30 -3.56
N LYS A 145 8.67 -3.43 -2.65
CA LYS A 145 7.82 -2.85 -1.60
C LYS A 145 6.68 -2.03 -2.21
N TYR A 146 6.97 -1.21 -3.23
CA TYR A 146 6.00 -0.29 -3.84
C TYR A 146 5.17 -0.95 -4.97
N TYR A 147 5.80 -1.72 -5.87
CA TYR A 147 5.08 -2.31 -7.01
C TYR A 147 4.25 -3.54 -6.67
N ARG A 148 4.53 -4.28 -5.59
CA ARG A 148 3.72 -5.46 -5.20
C ARG A 148 2.26 -5.13 -4.86
N ILE A 149 2.00 -3.86 -4.68
CA ILE A 149 0.73 -3.28 -4.26
C ILE A 149 -0.13 -2.95 -5.48
N SER A 150 0.47 -2.36 -6.50
CA SER A 150 -0.24 -1.84 -7.68
C SER A 150 -0.04 -2.68 -8.92
N LYS A 151 0.95 -3.58 -8.95
CA LYS A 151 1.31 -4.37 -10.13
C LYS A 151 1.38 -5.85 -9.86
N LYS A 152 0.95 -6.63 -10.85
CA LYS A 152 1.15 -8.07 -10.93
C LYS A 152 2.63 -8.35 -11.14
N ILE A 153 3.24 -9.04 -10.17
CA ILE A 153 4.67 -9.37 -10.23
C ILE A 153 4.89 -10.68 -10.97
N ILE A 154 5.72 -10.63 -12.01
CA ILE A 154 6.08 -11.78 -12.84
C ILE A 154 7.60 -11.96 -12.80
N LEU A 155 8.05 -13.20 -12.59
CA LEU A 155 9.47 -13.53 -12.67
C LEU A 155 9.81 -14.05 -14.06
N PHE A 156 10.81 -13.46 -14.71
CA PHE A 156 11.30 -13.94 -15.99
C PHE A 156 12.62 -14.70 -15.79
N GLY A 157 12.61 -16.00 -16.08
CA GLY A 157 13.73 -16.92 -15.87
C GLY A 157 13.54 -17.71 -14.57
N THR A 158 13.75 -19.01 -14.63
CA THR A 158 13.45 -19.95 -13.52
C THR A 158 14.70 -20.69 -13.00
N GLY A 159 15.89 -20.12 -13.21
CA GLY A 159 17.18 -20.66 -12.75
C GLY A 159 17.52 -20.35 -11.28
N VAL A 160 18.82 -20.30 -10.96
CA VAL A 160 19.33 -20.01 -9.59
C VAL A 160 18.88 -18.64 -9.08
N TYR A 161 18.75 -17.66 -9.97
CA TYR A 161 18.29 -16.31 -9.64
C TYR A 161 16.84 -16.29 -9.16
N PHE A 162 15.98 -17.12 -9.76
CA PHE A 162 14.60 -17.30 -9.32
C PHE A 162 14.54 -17.86 -7.90
N GLU A 163 15.35 -18.88 -7.60
CA GLU A 163 15.42 -19.48 -6.26
C GLU A 163 15.87 -18.46 -5.22
N HIS A 164 16.86 -17.63 -5.57
CA HIS A 164 17.30 -16.53 -4.71
C HIS A 164 16.19 -15.53 -4.44
N PHE A 165 15.46 -15.11 -5.49
CA PHE A 165 14.31 -14.21 -5.33
C PHE A 165 13.27 -14.82 -4.38
N MET A 166 12.88 -16.07 -4.61
CA MET A 166 11.87 -16.74 -3.79
C MET A 166 12.30 -16.86 -2.32
N LYS A 167 13.57 -17.19 -2.08
CA LYS A 167 14.13 -17.28 -0.72
C LYS A 167 14.15 -15.93 0.01
N LYS A 168 14.55 -14.85 -0.68
CA LYS A 168 14.75 -13.54 -0.04
C LYS A 168 13.45 -12.71 0.02
N TYR A 169 12.65 -12.74 -1.05
CA TYR A 169 11.50 -11.86 -1.25
C TYR A 169 10.16 -12.59 -1.34
N GLY A 170 10.14 -13.88 -1.71
CA GLY A 170 8.90 -14.62 -2.01
C GLY A 170 7.85 -14.64 -0.88
N GLY A 171 8.27 -14.56 0.38
CA GLY A 171 7.35 -14.47 1.53
C GLY A 171 6.70 -13.09 1.70
N LYS A 172 7.37 -12.02 1.26
CA LYS A 172 6.85 -10.64 1.31
C LYS A 172 6.18 -10.21 0.00
N CYS A 173 6.58 -10.83 -1.10
CA CYS A 173 6.29 -10.44 -2.47
C CYS A 173 6.10 -11.71 -3.30
N LYS A 174 4.89 -12.24 -3.31
CA LYS A 174 4.58 -13.49 -4.00
C LYS A 174 4.33 -13.21 -5.49
N PRO A 175 5.11 -13.81 -6.42
CA PRO A 175 4.85 -13.67 -7.85
C PRO A 175 3.52 -14.31 -8.23
N ALA A 176 2.84 -13.73 -9.22
CA ALA A 176 1.62 -14.32 -9.79
C ALA A 176 1.94 -15.60 -10.58
N TYR A 177 2.99 -15.54 -11.40
CA TYR A 177 3.56 -16.67 -12.12
C TYR A 177 5.00 -16.35 -12.56
N ALA A 178 5.69 -17.35 -13.10
CA ALA A 178 6.96 -17.19 -13.76
C ALA A 178 6.84 -17.47 -15.25
N ILE A 179 7.71 -16.88 -16.06
CA ILE A 179 7.86 -17.15 -17.48
C ILE A 179 9.29 -17.60 -17.78
N ASP A 180 9.45 -18.48 -18.77
CA ASP A 180 10.75 -18.98 -19.19
C ASP A 180 10.72 -19.32 -20.69
N ASN A 181 11.86 -19.19 -21.37
CA ASN A 181 11.97 -19.51 -22.80
C ASN A 181 12.08 -21.04 -23.05
N SER A 182 12.42 -21.82 -22.03
CA SER A 182 12.46 -23.29 -22.06
C SER A 182 11.07 -23.91 -22.14
N LYS A 183 10.71 -24.49 -23.29
CA LYS A 183 9.41 -25.17 -23.51
C LYS A 183 9.14 -26.31 -22.53
N GLU A 184 10.19 -27.05 -22.17
CA GLU A 184 10.16 -28.18 -21.25
C GLU A 184 9.72 -27.81 -19.83
N LYS A 185 9.80 -26.52 -19.46
CA LYS A 185 9.39 -26.03 -18.15
C LYS A 185 7.93 -25.58 -18.11
N TRP A 186 7.29 -25.35 -19.25
CA TRP A 186 5.93 -24.78 -19.30
C TRP A 186 4.90 -25.74 -18.69
N GLY A 187 3.97 -25.20 -17.91
CA GLY A 187 2.93 -25.96 -17.21
C GLY A 187 3.40 -26.63 -15.91
N THR A 188 4.71 -26.58 -15.60
CA THR A 188 5.26 -27.07 -14.33
C THR A 188 5.21 -26.01 -13.22
N LYS A 189 5.61 -26.40 -12.01
CA LYS A 189 5.79 -25.48 -10.88
C LYS A 189 7.23 -25.53 -10.37
N LYS A 190 7.73 -24.37 -9.93
CA LYS A 190 8.97 -24.27 -9.15
C LYS A 190 8.72 -23.36 -7.95
N GLU A 191 9.10 -23.80 -6.75
CA GLU A 191 8.82 -23.09 -5.49
C GLU A 191 7.33 -22.69 -5.32
N GLY A 192 6.42 -23.55 -5.81
CA GLY A 192 4.97 -23.30 -5.77
C GLY A 192 4.44 -22.31 -6.82
N ILE A 193 5.29 -21.71 -7.66
CA ILE A 193 4.93 -20.77 -8.72
C ILE A 193 4.82 -21.51 -10.06
N TYR A 194 3.72 -21.30 -10.78
CA TYR A 194 3.52 -21.87 -12.12
C TYR A 194 4.42 -21.21 -13.16
N ILE A 195 5.01 -22.03 -14.03
CA ILE A 195 5.84 -21.57 -15.15
C ILE A 195 5.00 -21.56 -16.43
N LYS A 196 4.93 -20.41 -17.09
CA LYS A 196 4.16 -20.19 -18.33
C LYS A 196 5.09 -19.90 -19.50
N ASN A 197 4.54 -20.05 -20.71
CA ASN A 197 5.12 -19.53 -21.93
C ASN A 197 5.16 -18.00 -21.88
N THR A 198 6.25 -17.38 -22.34
CA THR A 198 6.45 -15.93 -22.37
C THR A 198 5.33 -15.19 -23.11
N SER A 199 4.77 -15.75 -24.18
CA SER A 199 3.67 -15.15 -24.96
C SER A 199 2.40 -14.82 -24.16
N VAL A 200 2.25 -15.37 -22.95
CA VAL A 200 1.17 -14.97 -22.02
C VAL A 200 1.23 -13.47 -21.69
N LEU A 201 2.40 -12.85 -21.75
CA LEU A 201 2.54 -11.41 -21.52
C LEU A 201 1.72 -10.60 -22.52
N LEU A 202 1.54 -11.04 -23.77
CA LEU A 202 0.75 -10.31 -24.77
C LEU A 202 -0.74 -10.17 -24.40
N GLN A 203 -1.19 -10.91 -23.39
CA GLN A 203 -2.56 -10.85 -22.86
C GLN A 203 -2.65 -9.98 -21.60
N GLU A 204 -1.51 -9.54 -21.07
CA GLU A 204 -1.43 -8.68 -19.90
C GLU A 204 -1.46 -7.21 -20.33
N ASN A 205 -1.98 -6.35 -19.46
CA ASN A 205 -1.82 -4.91 -19.61
C ASN A 205 -0.43 -4.50 -19.13
N VAL A 206 0.31 -3.75 -19.95
CA VAL A 206 1.70 -3.35 -19.67
C VAL A 206 1.83 -2.50 -18.40
N GLU A 207 0.82 -1.68 -18.12
CA GLU A 207 0.79 -0.77 -16.97
C GLU A 207 0.64 -1.53 -15.65
N ASP A 208 -0.08 -2.66 -15.66
CA ASP A 208 -0.42 -3.46 -14.49
C ASP A 208 0.62 -4.52 -14.14
N VAL A 209 1.70 -4.63 -14.91
CA VAL A 209 2.70 -5.70 -14.77
C VAL A 209 4.06 -5.15 -14.39
N PHE A 210 4.69 -5.82 -13.41
CA PHE A 210 6.07 -5.59 -13.01
C PHE A 210 6.90 -6.86 -13.18
N ILE A 211 7.91 -6.82 -14.05
CA ILE A 211 8.72 -7.98 -14.43
C ILE A 211 10.08 -7.94 -13.72
N ILE A 212 10.44 -9.02 -13.04
CA ILE A 212 11.77 -9.17 -12.46
C ILE A 212 12.54 -10.19 -13.27
N ILE A 213 13.61 -9.75 -13.93
CA ILE A 213 14.44 -10.61 -14.75
C ILE A 213 15.46 -11.34 -13.85
N CYS A 214 15.24 -12.64 -13.71
CA CYS A 214 16.00 -13.58 -12.90
C CYS A 214 17.03 -14.33 -13.76
N SER A 215 17.93 -13.61 -14.42
CA SER A 215 18.97 -14.20 -15.29
C SER A 215 20.23 -13.34 -15.36
N LYS A 216 21.38 -13.99 -15.53
CA LYS A 216 22.64 -13.30 -15.90
C LYS A 216 22.68 -12.92 -17.38
N ASN A 217 22.01 -13.70 -18.22
CA ASN A 217 21.96 -13.50 -19.67
C ASN A 217 20.65 -12.79 -20.01
N TYR A 218 20.46 -11.59 -19.45
CA TYR A 218 19.19 -10.87 -19.53
C TYR A 218 19.03 -10.09 -20.84
N THR A 219 20.09 -9.85 -21.63
CA THR A 219 20.05 -9.01 -22.83
C THR A 219 19.02 -9.49 -23.86
N GLU A 220 19.00 -10.80 -24.14
CA GLU A 220 18.02 -11.40 -25.06
C GLU A 220 16.59 -11.32 -24.50
N MET A 221 16.45 -11.52 -23.18
CA MET A 221 15.16 -11.43 -22.49
C MET A 221 14.62 -10.01 -22.52
N LEU A 222 15.49 -9.01 -22.39
CA LEU A 222 15.13 -7.60 -22.48
C LEU A 222 14.68 -7.21 -23.89
N ALA A 223 15.45 -7.60 -24.92
CA ALA A 223 15.07 -7.37 -26.30
C ALA A 223 13.70 -8.01 -26.62
N GLN A 224 13.44 -9.20 -26.06
CA GLN A 224 12.14 -9.85 -26.15
C GLN A 224 11.03 -9.05 -25.46
N LEU A 225 11.24 -8.56 -24.22
CA LEU A 225 10.25 -7.75 -23.52
C LEU A 225 9.91 -6.47 -24.31
N GLN A 226 10.93 -5.77 -24.83
CA GLN A 226 10.74 -4.54 -25.63
C GLN A 226 9.85 -4.77 -26.87
N GLN A 227 9.93 -5.95 -27.49
CA GLN A 227 9.06 -6.32 -28.62
C GLN A 227 7.62 -6.62 -28.20
N MET A 228 7.40 -7.00 -26.96
CA MET A 228 6.09 -7.41 -26.43
C MET A 228 5.32 -6.26 -25.77
N GLY A 229 5.99 -5.16 -25.47
CA GLY A 229 5.41 -3.98 -24.84
C GLY A 229 6.39 -3.26 -23.92
N ASN A 230 6.03 -2.05 -23.51
CA ASN A 230 6.86 -1.26 -22.59
C ASN A 230 6.55 -1.62 -21.13
N TYR A 231 6.90 -2.84 -20.72
CA TYR A 231 6.71 -3.30 -19.35
C TYR A 231 7.67 -2.60 -18.39
N ASP A 232 7.20 -2.32 -17.18
CA ASP A 232 8.12 -2.00 -16.09
C ASP A 232 8.87 -3.25 -15.67
N TYR A 233 10.20 -3.16 -15.64
CA TYR A 233 11.03 -4.29 -15.27
C TYR A 233 12.23 -3.86 -14.43
N ARG A 234 12.76 -4.82 -13.66
CA ARG A 234 14.06 -4.71 -13.00
C ARG A 234 14.87 -5.96 -13.22
N LEU A 235 16.17 -5.78 -13.33
CA LEU A 235 17.12 -6.87 -13.31
C LEU A 235 17.34 -7.28 -11.85
N LEU A 236 17.41 -8.59 -11.57
CA LEU A 236 17.87 -9.08 -10.27
C LEU A 236 19.39 -8.90 -10.19
N LEU A 237 19.81 -7.65 -9.95
CA LEU A 237 21.21 -7.22 -9.86
C LEU A 237 21.69 -7.19 -8.42
N TYR A 238 23.02 -7.19 -8.24
CA TYR A 238 23.67 -6.91 -6.96
C TYR A 238 23.32 -5.49 -6.46
N THR A 239 23.72 -5.15 -5.22
CA THR A 239 23.72 -3.78 -4.72
C THR A 239 24.40 -2.86 -5.73
N ASN A 240 23.64 -1.92 -6.27
CA ASN A 240 24.12 -0.91 -7.20
C ASN A 240 23.67 0.44 -6.64
N GLU A 241 24.63 1.25 -6.26
CA GLU A 241 24.43 2.49 -5.50
C GLU A 241 23.76 3.57 -6.34
N ILE A 242 23.91 3.50 -7.67
CA ILE A 242 23.23 4.36 -8.63
C ILE A 242 21.78 3.88 -8.77
N ALA A 243 21.58 2.58 -9.00
CA ALA A 243 20.25 1.99 -9.14
C ALA A 243 19.39 2.16 -7.88
N LEU A 244 20.01 2.20 -6.70
CA LEU A 244 19.32 2.47 -5.44
C LEU A 244 18.70 3.89 -5.43
N LEU A 245 19.43 4.90 -5.92
CA LEU A 245 18.92 6.28 -6.03
C LEU A 245 17.91 6.43 -7.15
N GLU A 246 18.10 5.75 -8.28
CA GLU A 246 17.11 5.67 -9.37
C GLU A 246 15.79 5.13 -8.81
N ASP A 247 15.79 3.95 -8.20
CA ASP A 247 14.58 3.35 -7.65
C ASP A 247 13.97 4.16 -6.50
N PHE A 248 14.78 4.83 -5.69
CA PHE A 248 14.27 5.77 -4.69
C PHE A 248 13.46 6.91 -5.35
N SER A 249 14.01 7.55 -6.39
CA SER A 249 13.34 8.62 -7.14
C SER A 249 12.04 8.15 -7.80
N LEU A 250 12.00 6.91 -8.28
CA LEU A 250 10.77 6.28 -8.80
C LEU A 250 9.74 6.05 -7.69
N CYS A 251 10.13 5.39 -6.60
CA CYS A 251 9.21 5.07 -5.51
C CYS A 251 8.61 6.33 -4.88
N ARG A 252 9.39 7.42 -4.80
CA ARG A 252 8.92 8.71 -4.28
C ARG A 252 7.73 9.27 -5.06
N SER A 253 7.76 9.18 -6.39
CA SER A 253 6.65 9.64 -7.24
C SER A 253 5.35 8.87 -6.97
N ILE A 254 5.45 7.57 -6.63
CA ILE A 254 4.30 6.74 -6.25
C ILE A 254 3.76 7.15 -4.87
N GLU A 255 4.64 7.48 -3.93
CA GLU A 255 4.24 8.00 -2.61
C GLU A 255 3.51 9.35 -2.73
N GLU A 256 4.04 10.26 -3.55
CA GLU A 256 3.42 11.57 -3.85
C GLU A 256 2.01 11.42 -4.40
N ASP A 257 1.83 10.58 -5.42
CA ASP A 257 0.52 10.30 -6.01
C ASP A 257 -0.44 9.65 -5.00
N THR A 258 0.10 8.80 -4.11
CA THR A 258 -0.68 8.22 -3.01
C THR A 258 -1.17 9.28 -2.02
N GLU A 259 -0.30 10.17 -1.58
CA GLU A 259 -0.67 11.26 -0.66
C GLU A 259 -1.71 12.19 -1.28
N GLU A 260 -1.57 12.50 -2.58
CA GLU A 260 -2.55 13.31 -3.30
C GLU A 260 -3.91 12.61 -3.39
N THR A 261 -3.91 11.31 -3.70
CA THR A 261 -5.13 10.51 -3.81
C THR A 261 -5.83 10.34 -2.46
N ILE A 262 -5.09 10.13 -1.36
CA ILE A 262 -5.64 10.11 0.00
C ILE A 262 -6.33 11.44 0.31
N LYS A 263 -5.72 12.59 -0.01
CA LYS A 263 -6.35 13.90 0.20
C LYS A 263 -7.67 14.04 -0.57
N LYS A 264 -7.74 13.53 -1.81
CA LYS A 264 -8.99 13.50 -2.61
C LYS A 264 -10.07 12.65 -1.91
N ILE A 265 -9.71 11.47 -1.42
CA ILE A 265 -10.62 10.59 -0.68
C ILE A 265 -11.10 11.24 0.63
N GLN A 266 -10.18 11.80 1.41
CA GLN A 266 -10.50 12.51 2.65
C GLN A 266 -11.47 13.67 2.42
N LYS A 267 -11.33 14.42 1.32
CA LYS A 267 -12.28 15.48 0.94
C LYS A 267 -13.70 14.94 0.70
N ILE A 268 -13.83 13.78 0.06
CA ILE A 268 -15.14 13.13 -0.16
C ILE A 268 -15.72 12.63 1.17
N ASN A 269 -14.90 11.97 1.98
CA ASN A 269 -15.29 11.48 3.29
C ASN A 269 -15.71 12.62 4.24
N TYR A 270 -15.04 13.77 4.18
CA TYR A 270 -15.45 14.97 4.93
C TYR A 270 -16.88 15.38 4.57
N LYS A 271 -17.19 15.47 3.27
CA LYS A 271 -18.54 15.83 2.80
C LYS A 271 -19.58 14.77 3.14
N MET A 272 -19.20 13.50 3.09
CA MET A 272 -20.06 12.41 3.49
C MET A 272 -20.36 12.43 4.99
N LEU A 273 -19.35 12.67 5.83
CA LEU A 273 -19.53 12.81 7.28
C LEU A 273 -20.36 14.05 7.65
N GLU A 274 -20.19 15.17 6.93
CA GLU A 274 -21.01 16.38 7.10
C GLU A 274 -22.49 16.10 6.81
N GLU A 275 -22.80 15.44 5.70
CA GLU A 275 -24.18 15.04 5.38
C GLU A 275 -24.74 14.03 6.38
N PHE A 276 -23.92 13.03 6.76
CA PHE A 276 -24.30 12.03 7.75
C PHE A 276 -24.62 12.63 9.12
N ASP A 277 -23.75 13.52 9.63
CA ASP A 277 -23.96 14.23 10.90
C ASP A 277 -25.21 15.11 10.83
N LYS A 278 -25.44 15.81 9.71
CA LYS A 278 -26.65 16.62 9.50
C LYS A 278 -27.92 15.79 9.60
N ILE A 279 -28.01 14.66 8.91
CA ILE A 279 -29.18 13.76 8.97
C ILE A 279 -29.34 13.18 10.37
N CYS A 280 -28.24 12.78 11.03
CA CYS A 280 -28.29 12.28 12.39
C CYS A 280 -28.82 13.32 13.37
N ARG A 281 -28.36 14.57 13.30
CA ARG A 281 -28.84 15.66 14.17
C ARG A 281 -30.30 16.02 13.91
N LEU A 282 -30.71 16.06 12.65
CA LEU A 282 -32.09 16.37 12.26
C LEU A 282 -33.08 15.38 12.90
N HIS A 283 -32.70 14.11 12.97
CA HIS A 283 -33.55 13.03 13.46
C HIS A 283 -33.22 12.58 14.89
N ASP A 284 -32.36 13.30 15.62
CA ASP A 284 -31.95 12.93 16.98
C ASP A 284 -31.40 11.48 17.05
N VAL A 285 -30.57 11.12 16.08
CA VAL A 285 -29.82 9.85 16.04
C VAL A 285 -28.46 10.08 16.67
N GLN A 286 -28.17 9.34 17.73
CA GLN A 286 -26.87 9.38 18.38
C GLN A 286 -25.89 8.44 17.66
N TYR A 287 -24.77 9.01 17.22
CA TYR A 287 -23.62 8.28 16.72
C TYR A 287 -22.34 8.79 17.38
N PHE A 288 -21.25 8.05 17.19
CA PHE A 288 -19.92 8.45 17.64
C PHE A 288 -18.91 8.12 16.53
N LEU A 289 -17.84 8.90 16.38
CA LEU A 289 -16.68 8.46 15.60
C LEU A 289 -16.05 7.24 16.26
N ASN A 290 -15.54 6.34 15.44
CA ASN A 290 -14.88 5.10 15.86
C ASN A 290 -13.47 5.00 15.25
N TYR A 291 -12.68 4.04 15.71
CA TYR A 291 -11.40 3.66 15.10
C TYR A 291 -10.52 4.84 14.63
N GLY A 292 -10.08 4.85 13.37
CA GLY A 292 -9.15 5.83 12.82
C GLY A 292 -9.73 7.24 12.88
N SER A 293 -11.03 7.37 12.64
CA SER A 293 -11.77 8.64 12.71
C SER A 293 -11.80 9.23 14.12
N LEU A 294 -12.06 8.42 15.16
CA LEU A 294 -12.00 8.85 16.55
C LEU A 294 -10.60 9.31 16.93
N LEU A 295 -9.59 8.50 16.60
CA LEU A 295 -8.20 8.83 16.89
C LEU A 295 -7.76 10.11 16.14
N GLY A 296 -8.23 10.28 14.91
CA GLY A 296 -8.06 11.50 14.12
C GLY A 296 -8.63 12.73 14.82
N ALA A 297 -9.89 12.68 15.26
CA ALA A 297 -10.54 13.77 16.00
C ALA A 297 -9.75 14.14 17.27
N VAL A 298 -9.35 13.14 18.06
CA VAL A 298 -8.67 13.35 19.34
C VAL A 298 -7.25 13.90 19.14
N ARG A 299 -6.44 13.27 18.28
CA ARG A 299 -5.00 13.52 18.16
C ARG A 299 -4.65 14.54 17.07
N HIS A 300 -5.32 14.50 15.92
CA HIS A 300 -5.00 15.34 14.74
C HIS A 300 -5.99 16.47 14.50
N LYS A 301 -7.15 16.47 15.18
CA LYS A 301 -8.27 17.40 14.96
C LYS A 301 -8.84 17.31 13.53
N GLY A 302 -8.78 16.12 12.94
CA GLY A 302 -9.16 15.82 11.56
C GLY A 302 -8.70 14.42 11.19
N PHE A 303 -8.58 14.10 9.90
CA PHE A 303 -8.03 12.81 9.48
C PHE A 303 -6.59 12.60 9.98
N ILE A 304 -6.27 11.34 10.25
CA ILE A 304 -4.89 10.90 10.31
C ILE A 304 -4.32 10.98 8.88
N PRO A 305 -3.10 11.53 8.65
CA PRO A 305 -2.65 11.85 7.30
C PRO A 305 -2.64 10.69 6.29
N TRP A 306 -2.41 9.47 6.75
CA TRP A 306 -2.38 8.27 5.93
C TRP A 306 -3.71 7.48 5.92
N ASP A 307 -4.72 7.94 6.65
CA ASP A 307 -6.01 7.25 6.80
C ASP A 307 -7.01 7.69 5.73
N ASN A 308 -7.88 6.80 5.28
CA ASN A 308 -8.64 6.98 4.05
C ASN A 308 -10.13 6.60 4.14
N ASP A 309 -10.64 6.23 5.30
CA ASP A 309 -12.05 5.92 5.54
C ASP A 309 -12.62 6.73 6.71
N ILE A 310 -13.94 6.68 6.87
CA ILE A 310 -14.62 7.19 8.06
C ILE A 310 -15.34 6.05 8.74
N ASP A 311 -15.03 5.87 10.03
CA ASP A 311 -15.69 4.91 10.88
C ASP A 311 -16.61 5.62 11.87
N THR A 312 -17.86 5.21 11.89
CA THR A 312 -18.85 5.61 12.89
C THR A 312 -19.30 4.40 13.69
N ILE A 313 -19.77 4.63 14.90
CA ILE A 313 -20.34 3.60 15.76
C ILE A 313 -21.60 4.12 16.43
N MET A 314 -22.60 3.26 16.57
CA MET A 314 -23.86 3.62 17.20
C MET A 314 -24.53 2.40 17.83
N THR A 315 -25.46 2.64 18.75
CA THR A 315 -26.30 1.56 19.27
C THR A 315 -27.21 1.03 18.18
N ARG A 316 -27.62 -0.23 18.33
CA ARG A 316 -28.55 -0.87 17.41
C ARG A 316 -29.84 -0.07 17.20
N ASP A 317 -30.39 0.48 18.27
CA ASP A 317 -31.63 1.27 18.22
C ASP A 317 -31.44 2.58 17.44
N ASN A 318 -30.27 3.23 17.56
CA ASN A 318 -29.94 4.41 16.77
C ASN A 318 -29.76 4.08 15.27
N TYR A 319 -29.15 2.95 14.95
CA TYR A 319 -29.05 2.49 13.56
C TYR A 319 -30.43 2.15 12.97
N ASP A 320 -31.27 1.41 13.71
CA ASP A 320 -32.62 1.07 13.29
C ASP A 320 -33.45 2.35 13.05
N LYS A 321 -33.27 3.38 13.90
CA LYS A 321 -33.86 4.72 13.72
C LYS A 321 -33.33 5.41 12.45
N LEU A 322 -32.00 5.48 12.27
CA LEU A 322 -31.37 6.11 11.11
C LEU A 322 -31.80 5.49 9.78
N SER A 323 -31.92 4.15 9.75
CA SER A 323 -32.28 3.39 8.55
C SER A 323 -33.63 3.81 7.94
N GLN A 324 -34.53 4.40 8.74
CA GLN A 324 -35.82 4.91 8.26
C GLN A 324 -35.68 6.18 7.39
N PHE A 325 -34.53 6.86 7.47
CA PHE A 325 -34.25 8.12 6.78
C PHE A 325 -33.20 7.97 5.68
N GLN A 326 -32.93 6.73 5.23
CA GLN A 326 -31.95 6.44 4.18
C GLN A 326 -32.22 7.19 2.86
N ASP A 327 -33.48 7.52 2.57
CA ASP A 327 -33.90 8.23 1.35
C ASP A 327 -33.74 9.77 1.45
N GLU A 328 -33.42 10.30 2.64
CA GLU A 328 -33.19 11.74 2.85
C GLU A 328 -31.75 12.18 2.55
N PHE A 329 -30.81 11.22 2.47
CA PHE A 329 -29.44 11.52 2.08
C PHE A 329 -29.39 12.08 0.65
N ASP A 330 -28.51 13.05 0.43
CA ASP A 330 -28.23 13.58 -0.90
C ASP A 330 -28.03 12.45 -1.94
N LYS A 331 -28.58 12.65 -3.16
CA LYS A 331 -28.58 11.66 -4.25
C LYS A 331 -27.18 11.21 -4.68
N ARG A 332 -26.12 11.92 -4.33
CA ARG A 332 -24.72 11.53 -4.53
C ARG A 332 -24.32 10.33 -3.67
N TYR A 333 -25.02 10.11 -2.57
CA TYR A 333 -24.80 8.99 -1.67
C TYR A 333 -25.81 7.86 -1.91
N TYR A 334 -25.47 6.67 -1.44
CA TYR A 334 -26.36 5.52 -1.42
C TYR A 334 -26.15 4.70 -0.16
N TRP A 335 -27.24 4.12 0.32
CA TRP A 335 -27.23 3.23 1.46
C TRP A 335 -26.83 1.81 1.04
N LEU A 336 -25.85 1.22 1.72
CA LEU A 336 -25.47 -0.18 1.55
C LEU A 336 -25.83 -0.94 2.84
N PRO A 337 -26.93 -1.71 2.84
CA PRO A 337 -27.22 -2.58 3.96
C PRO A 337 -26.27 -3.80 3.94
N SER A 338 -26.06 -4.43 5.09
CA SER A 338 -25.18 -5.60 5.23
C SER A 338 -25.69 -6.86 4.48
N ASP A 339 -26.93 -6.83 4.00
CA ASP A 339 -27.58 -7.89 3.24
C ASP A 339 -27.77 -7.57 1.74
N LEU A 340 -27.11 -6.51 1.23
CA LEU A 340 -27.19 -6.05 -0.17
C LEU A 340 -27.18 -7.17 -1.23
N PHE A 341 -26.37 -8.21 -1.03
CA PHE A 341 -26.23 -9.31 -1.99
C PHE A 341 -27.21 -10.48 -1.80
N GLY A 342 -28.23 -10.31 -0.96
CA GLY A 342 -29.22 -11.33 -0.64
C GLY A 342 -28.56 -12.64 -0.18
N ASN A 343 -29.11 -13.79 -0.60
CA ASN A 343 -28.65 -15.11 -0.15
C ASN A 343 -27.45 -15.68 -0.95
N LYS A 344 -26.82 -14.87 -1.81
CA LYS A 344 -25.80 -15.35 -2.77
C LYS A 344 -24.36 -15.02 -2.36
N LYS A 345 -24.13 -13.86 -1.74
CA LYS A 345 -22.80 -13.38 -1.39
C LYS A 345 -22.80 -12.72 -0.01
N TYR A 346 -21.67 -12.81 0.66
CA TYR A 346 -21.40 -12.20 1.95
C TYR A 346 -20.13 -11.38 1.84
N TYR A 347 -20.24 -10.07 2.07
CA TYR A 347 -19.09 -9.17 2.11
C TYR A 347 -18.58 -9.06 3.54
N ASP A 348 -19.36 -8.40 4.41
CA ASP A 348 -19.23 -8.37 5.87
C ASP A 348 -20.58 -7.99 6.50
N CYS A 349 -20.57 -7.69 7.80
CA CYS A 349 -21.76 -7.31 8.56
C CYS A 349 -21.91 -5.79 8.75
N VAL A 350 -21.05 -4.97 8.13
CA VAL A 350 -21.00 -3.52 8.36
C VAL A 350 -21.86 -2.80 7.31
N PRO A 351 -22.99 -2.17 7.72
CA PRO A 351 -23.72 -1.27 6.85
C PRO A 351 -22.89 -0.03 6.53
N ARG A 352 -23.09 0.56 5.36
CA ARG A 352 -22.30 1.70 4.88
C ARG A 352 -23.14 2.76 4.21
N LEU A 353 -22.68 3.99 4.27
CA LEU A 353 -23.09 5.04 3.36
C LEU A 353 -21.99 5.18 2.31
N GLY A 354 -22.33 5.05 1.03
CA GLY A 354 -21.35 5.08 -0.06
C GLY A 354 -21.47 6.32 -0.93
N TYR A 355 -20.34 6.77 -1.47
CA TYR A 355 -20.31 7.79 -2.51
C TYR A 355 -20.37 7.14 -3.90
N LYS A 356 -21.33 7.56 -4.74
CA LYS A 356 -21.57 6.94 -6.05
C LYS A 356 -20.45 7.20 -7.06
N ALA A 357 -19.87 8.39 -7.03
CA ALA A 357 -19.08 8.92 -8.14
C ALA A 357 -17.56 8.65 -8.00
N ALA A 358 -17.12 7.88 -7.00
CA ALA A 358 -15.71 7.47 -6.89
C ALA A 358 -15.56 6.01 -6.45
N TYR A 359 -14.49 5.37 -6.90
CA TYR A 359 -14.10 4.03 -6.46
C TYR A 359 -12.58 3.83 -6.50
N ILE A 360 -12.10 2.89 -5.68
CA ILE A 360 -10.72 2.45 -5.53
C ILE A 360 -10.63 0.97 -5.91
N CYS A 361 -10.02 0.62 -7.04
CA CYS A 361 -9.90 -0.78 -7.47
C CYS A 361 -8.62 -1.43 -6.92
N LEU A 362 -8.72 -2.23 -5.86
CA LEU A 362 -7.55 -2.89 -5.23
C LEU A 362 -7.37 -4.36 -5.61
N ASP A 363 -8.48 -5.05 -5.90
CA ASP A 363 -8.52 -6.45 -6.30
C ASP A 363 -9.67 -6.59 -7.29
N GLU A 364 -9.38 -6.61 -8.58
CA GLU A 364 -10.41 -6.67 -9.62
C GLU A 364 -11.34 -7.89 -9.50
N GLU A 365 -10.80 -9.05 -9.10
CA GLU A 365 -11.60 -10.26 -8.96
C GLU A 365 -12.60 -10.11 -7.81
N ALA A 366 -12.15 -9.59 -6.67
CA ALA A 366 -13.04 -9.25 -5.57
C ALA A 366 -14.04 -8.16 -5.97
N CYS A 367 -13.59 -7.11 -6.67
CA CYS A 367 -14.46 -6.03 -7.14
C CYS A 367 -15.58 -6.56 -8.04
N ARG A 368 -15.24 -7.38 -9.04
CA ARG A 368 -16.23 -8.08 -9.88
C ARG A 368 -17.13 -9.00 -9.06
N PHE A 369 -16.56 -9.74 -8.10
CA PHE A 369 -17.33 -10.62 -7.21
C PHE A 369 -18.39 -9.83 -6.44
N TYR A 370 -18.10 -8.64 -5.94
CA TYR A 370 -19.05 -7.80 -5.20
C TYR A 370 -19.73 -6.72 -6.06
N MET A 371 -19.73 -6.87 -7.39
CA MET A 371 -20.39 -5.94 -8.32
C MET A 371 -19.96 -4.48 -8.09
N ASN A 372 -18.69 -4.25 -7.76
CA ASN A 372 -18.11 -2.94 -7.48
C ASN A 372 -18.82 -2.16 -6.36
N ASN A 373 -19.29 -2.88 -5.33
CA ASN A 373 -19.82 -2.28 -4.10
C ASN A 373 -18.83 -2.35 -2.93
N ASN A 374 -17.76 -3.14 -3.02
CA ASN A 374 -16.70 -3.26 -2.01
C ASN A 374 -15.52 -2.31 -2.24
N ASN A 375 -15.58 -1.54 -3.32
CA ASN A 375 -14.46 -0.76 -3.84
C ASN A 375 -14.82 0.73 -3.90
N ARG A 376 -15.92 1.14 -3.28
CA ARG A 376 -16.42 2.52 -3.29
C ARG A 376 -15.90 3.23 -2.06
N ILE A 377 -15.96 4.56 -2.06
CA ILE A 377 -15.63 5.32 -0.84
C ILE A 377 -16.83 5.22 0.09
N HIS A 378 -16.59 4.77 1.32
CA HIS A 378 -17.63 4.50 2.31
C HIS A 378 -17.37 5.20 3.64
N LEU A 379 -18.47 5.55 4.29
CA LEU A 379 -18.55 5.72 5.73
C LEU A 379 -19.12 4.43 6.34
N ASP A 380 -18.37 3.82 7.24
CA ASP A 380 -18.70 2.56 7.89
C ASP A 380 -19.54 2.80 9.15
N MET A 381 -20.60 2.02 9.33
CA MET A 381 -21.50 2.09 10.49
C MET A 381 -21.35 0.84 11.36
N PHE A 382 -20.47 0.93 12.36
CA PHE A 382 -20.31 -0.09 13.38
C PHE A 382 -21.46 -0.08 14.39
N LEU A 383 -21.82 -1.27 14.87
CA LEU A 383 -22.96 -1.46 15.75
C LEU A 383 -22.50 -2.04 17.08
N ILE A 384 -22.90 -1.39 18.16
CA ILE A 384 -22.68 -1.87 19.52
C ILE A 384 -23.92 -2.53 20.09
N ASP A 385 -23.72 -3.69 20.72
CA ASP A 385 -24.73 -4.42 21.47
C ASP A 385 -24.24 -4.74 22.87
N LYS A 386 -25.18 -4.91 23.79
CA LYS A 386 -24.86 -5.17 25.19
C LYS A 386 -24.34 -6.58 25.38
N THR A 387 -23.44 -6.73 26.35
CA THR A 387 -22.85 -8.01 26.72
C THR A 387 -22.35 -8.00 28.17
N TYR A 388 -21.83 -9.16 28.57
CA TYR A 388 -21.17 -9.41 29.84
C TYR A 388 -19.74 -9.91 29.65
N ASP A 389 -18.89 -9.71 30.67
CA ASP A 389 -17.62 -10.44 30.79
C ASP A 389 -17.76 -11.66 31.70
N ASN A 390 -18.70 -12.53 31.36
CA ASN A 390 -18.91 -13.81 32.04
C ASN A 390 -19.16 -14.91 31.00
N PHE A 391 -19.50 -16.11 31.47
CA PHE A 391 -19.77 -17.25 30.60
C PHE A 391 -20.82 -16.94 29.52
N TRP A 392 -21.92 -16.26 29.87
CA TRP A 392 -23.02 -15.98 28.96
C TRP A 392 -22.66 -14.95 27.88
N GLY A 393 -21.89 -13.93 28.23
CA GLY A 393 -21.35 -12.98 27.24
C GLY A 393 -20.28 -13.62 26.35
N LYS A 394 -19.40 -14.48 26.91
CA LYS A 394 -18.43 -15.24 26.11
C LYS A 394 -19.13 -16.19 25.13
N LEU A 395 -20.21 -16.86 25.56
CA LEU A 395 -21.02 -17.72 24.71
C LEU A 395 -21.69 -16.93 23.57
N GLN A 396 -22.23 -15.74 23.85
CA GLN A 396 -22.77 -14.84 22.81
C GLN A 396 -21.74 -14.54 21.73
N ARG A 397 -20.54 -14.11 22.12
CA ARG A 397 -19.45 -13.78 21.18
C ARG A 397 -18.92 -15.01 20.43
N PHE A 398 -18.84 -16.15 21.11
CA PHE A 398 -18.47 -17.42 20.49
C PHE A 398 -19.46 -17.86 19.42
N GLU A 399 -20.77 -17.77 19.70
CA GLU A 399 -21.81 -18.07 18.71
C GLU A 399 -21.72 -17.16 17.49
N LEU A 400 -21.49 -15.85 17.68
CA LEU A 400 -21.25 -14.91 16.57
C LEU A 400 -20.03 -15.33 15.75
N ALA A 401 -18.94 -15.74 16.40
CA ALA A 401 -17.75 -16.19 15.72
C ALA A 401 -17.99 -17.45 14.86
N VAL A 402 -18.78 -18.41 15.38
CA VAL A 402 -19.18 -19.60 14.63
C VAL A 402 -20.05 -19.21 13.43
N ILE A 403 -21.05 -18.34 13.63
CA ILE A 403 -21.95 -17.91 12.55
C ILE A 403 -21.17 -17.18 11.46
N TYR A 404 -20.26 -16.28 11.81
CA TYR A 404 -19.38 -15.59 10.86
C TYR A 404 -18.51 -16.61 10.08
N GLY A 405 -17.98 -17.63 10.76
CA GLY A 405 -17.24 -18.72 10.11
C GLY A 405 -18.07 -19.52 9.10
N LEU A 406 -19.36 -19.74 9.38
CA LEU A 406 -20.30 -20.36 8.44
C LEU A 406 -20.59 -19.43 7.25
N MET A 407 -20.78 -18.13 7.49
CA MET A 407 -21.05 -17.13 6.45
C MET A 407 -19.88 -16.96 5.46
N ASN A 408 -18.65 -17.31 5.85
CA ASN A 408 -17.49 -17.33 4.95
C ASN A 408 -17.66 -18.30 3.77
N ALA A 409 -18.67 -19.19 3.77
CA ALA A 409 -19.09 -19.96 2.60
C ALA A 409 -19.48 -19.10 1.38
N TYR A 410 -19.89 -17.86 1.64
CA TYR A 410 -20.42 -16.92 0.66
C TYR A 410 -19.48 -15.73 0.39
N ARG A 411 -18.26 -15.75 0.95
CA ARG A 411 -17.28 -14.66 0.90
C ARG A 411 -16.14 -14.95 -0.08
N HIS A 412 -15.64 -13.90 -0.74
CA HIS A 412 -14.47 -13.98 -1.62
C HIS A 412 -13.20 -14.37 -0.85
N GLU A 413 -12.30 -15.12 -1.49
CA GLU A 413 -11.11 -15.69 -0.85
C GLU A 413 -10.08 -14.65 -0.41
N SER A 414 -10.06 -13.47 -1.05
CA SER A 414 -9.09 -12.42 -0.73
C SER A 414 -9.24 -11.88 0.70
N PHE A 415 -10.31 -12.18 1.42
CA PHE A 415 -10.54 -11.77 2.80
C PHE A 415 -9.90 -12.68 3.87
N PHE A 416 -9.25 -13.78 3.48
CA PHE A 416 -8.65 -14.74 4.43
C PHE A 416 -7.14 -14.57 4.62
N PHE A 417 -6.52 -13.53 4.03
CA PHE A 417 -5.08 -13.34 4.07
C PHE A 417 -4.53 -13.12 5.49
N ASP A 418 -5.25 -12.36 6.32
CA ASP A 418 -4.87 -12.03 7.71
C ASP A 418 -5.29 -13.09 8.74
N TYR A 419 -5.82 -14.24 8.31
CA TYR A 419 -6.21 -15.29 9.24
C TYR A 419 -4.95 -15.99 9.79
N ASP A 420 -4.88 -16.11 11.10
CA ASP A 420 -3.89 -16.97 11.74
C ASP A 420 -4.22 -18.46 11.52
N ASN A 421 -3.31 -19.33 11.92
CA ASN A 421 -3.45 -20.77 11.69
C ASN A 421 -4.70 -21.37 12.37
N LYS A 422 -5.11 -20.85 13.53
CA LYS A 422 -6.31 -21.32 14.23
C LYS A 422 -7.57 -20.89 13.49
N MET A 423 -7.62 -19.64 13.04
CA MET A 423 -8.72 -19.12 12.22
C MET A 423 -8.81 -19.86 10.88
N LYS A 424 -7.68 -20.16 10.23
CA LYS A 424 -7.63 -20.96 9.00
C LYS A 424 -8.22 -22.35 9.20
N LEU A 425 -7.86 -23.03 10.30
CA LEU A 425 -8.40 -24.34 10.65
C LEU A 425 -9.91 -24.28 10.92
N ALA A 426 -10.37 -23.32 11.73
CA ALA A 426 -11.79 -23.12 12.00
C ALA A 426 -12.58 -22.85 10.70
N ASN A 427 -12.04 -21.99 9.83
CA ASN A 427 -12.65 -21.67 8.54
C ASN A 427 -12.69 -22.88 7.60
N ALA A 428 -11.66 -23.74 7.59
CA ALA A 428 -11.64 -24.96 6.80
C ALA A 428 -12.74 -25.96 7.20
N ILE A 429 -13.19 -25.92 8.46
CA ILE A 429 -14.28 -26.76 8.98
C ILE A 429 -15.65 -26.09 8.76
N LEU A 430 -15.80 -24.82 9.14
CA LEU A 430 -17.10 -24.13 9.14
C LEU A 430 -17.56 -23.75 7.73
N LYS A 431 -16.64 -23.35 6.85
CA LYS A 431 -16.99 -22.88 5.50
C LYS A 431 -17.72 -23.94 4.66
N PRO A 432 -17.29 -25.22 4.61
CA PRO A 432 -18.05 -26.27 3.94
C PRO A 432 -19.45 -26.50 4.53
N ILE A 433 -19.58 -26.44 5.86
CA ILE A 433 -20.87 -26.61 6.56
C ILE A 433 -21.82 -25.46 6.19
N GLY A 434 -21.30 -24.23 6.15
CA GLY A 434 -22.07 -23.02 5.85
C GLY A 434 -22.79 -23.07 4.49
N LYS A 435 -22.26 -23.81 3.50
CA LYS A 435 -22.89 -23.97 2.18
C LYS A 435 -24.28 -24.61 2.22
N TYR A 436 -24.58 -25.37 3.28
CA TYR A 436 -25.86 -26.05 3.47
C TYR A 436 -26.86 -25.23 4.31
N ILE A 437 -26.49 -24.03 4.76
CA ILE A 437 -27.31 -23.17 5.61
C ILE A 437 -27.58 -21.87 4.87
N SER A 438 -28.84 -21.45 4.76
CA SER A 438 -29.17 -20.16 4.14
C SER A 438 -28.43 -19.00 4.82
N LEU A 439 -27.79 -18.16 4.02
CA LEU A 439 -27.17 -16.91 4.47
C LEU A 439 -28.18 -15.97 5.13
N THR A 440 -29.42 -15.91 4.63
CA THR A 440 -30.51 -15.16 5.30
C THR A 440 -30.77 -15.70 6.71
N TRP A 441 -30.82 -17.02 6.90
CA TRP A 441 -30.98 -17.61 8.22
C TRP A 441 -29.77 -17.30 9.12
N LEU A 442 -28.55 -17.41 8.59
CA LEU A 442 -27.31 -17.09 9.32
C LEU A 442 -27.29 -15.63 9.78
N ARG A 443 -27.65 -14.68 8.91
CA ARG A 443 -27.75 -13.25 9.24
C ARG A 443 -28.78 -13.00 10.34
N ASN A 444 -29.98 -13.55 10.19
CA ASN A 444 -31.05 -13.44 11.19
C ASN A 444 -30.63 -14.06 12.52
N ARG A 445 -29.86 -15.15 12.50
CA ARG A 445 -29.30 -15.76 13.69
C ARG A 445 -28.23 -14.88 14.32
N ALA A 446 -27.32 -14.31 13.53
CA ALA A 446 -26.29 -13.39 13.99
C ALA A 446 -26.90 -12.17 14.69
N ASP A 447 -27.88 -11.52 14.07
CA ASP A 447 -28.60 -10.39 14.66
C ASP A 447 -29.25 -10.76 16.00
N LYS A 448 -29.94 -11.90 16.07
CA LYS A 448 -30.52 -12.41 17.33
C LYS A 448 -29.48 -12.70 18.41
N VAL A 449 -28.31 -13.24 18.06
CA VAL A 449 -27.22 -13.44 19.04
C VAL A 449 -26.69 -12.09 19.51
N ALA A 450 -26.42 -11.18 18.58
CA ALA A 450 -25.86 -9.88 18.89
C ALA A 450 -26.75 -9.11 19.87
N ARG A 451 -28.07 -9.07 19.61
CA ARG A 451 -29.04 -8.35 20.45
C ARG A 451 -29.42 -9.05 21.77
N ARG A 452 -28.82 -10.20 22.10
CA ARG A 452 -29.24 -11.08 23.22
C ARG A 452 -29.45 -10.35 24.55
N PHE A 453 -28.58 -9.38 24.87
CA PHE A 453 -28.65 -8.65 26.14
C PHE A 453 -29.09 -7.19 25.99
N ASN A 454 -29.54 -6.73 24.81
CA ASN A 454 -29.83 -5.30 24.60
C ASN A 454 -30.96 -4.78 25.49
N LYS A 455 -31.93 -5.64 25.81
CA LYS A 455 -33.04 -5.32 26.74
C LYS A 455 -32.64 -5.36 28.21
N ASP A 456 -31.46 -5.89 28.54
CA ASP A 456 -30.96 -5.94 29.91
C ASP A 456 -30.30 -4.61 30.26
N THR A 457 -30.86 -3.90 31.26
CA THR A 457 -30.32 -2.64 31.75
C THR A 457 -29.08 -2.82 32.63
N ASN A 458 -28.85 -4.03 33.14
CA ASN A 458 -27.74 -4.36 34.04
C ASN A 458 -26.48 -4.81 33.29
N ALA A 459 -26.57 -5.09 31.98
CA ALA A 459 -25.41 -5.45 31.18
C ALA A 459 -24.38 -4.30 31.19
N PRO A 460 -23.17 -4.52 31.71
CA PRO A 460 -22.23 -3.43 32.00
C PRO A 460 -21.36 -3.04 30.80
N TYR A 461 -21.36 -3.84 29.73
CA TYR A 461 -20.49 -3.64 28.58
C TYR A 461 -21.25 -3.58 27.27
N PHE A 462 -20.69 -2.83 26.32
CA PHE A 462 -20.92 -2.97 24.91
C PHE A 462 -19.77 -3.72 24.24
N PHE A 463 -20.04 -4.33 23.10
CA PHE A 463 -19.03 -4.83 22.16
C PHE A 463 -19.47 -4.52 20.73
N ILE A 464 -18.53 -4.45 19.80
CA ILE A 464 -18.84 -4.18 18.38
C ILE A 464 -19.24 -5.50 17.73
N SER A 465 -20.54 -5.69 17.48
CA SER A 465 -21.08 -7.01 17.14
C SER A 465 -21.00 -7.36 15.65
N ASN A 466 -20.82 -6.35 14.79
CA ASN A 466 -20.71 -6.49 13.35
C ASN A 466 -19.28 -6.34 12.81
N ASP A 467 -18.29 -6.34 13.70
CA ASP A 467 -16.88 -6.22 13.38
C ASP A 467 -16.23 -7.55 12.95
N VAL A 468 -14.95 -7.49 12.57
CA VAL A 468 -14.13 -8.67 12.29
C VAL A 468 -13.95 -9.54 13.55
N LEU A 469 -13.86 -10.84 13.33
CA LEU A 469 -13.79 -11.87 14.38
C LEU A 469 -12.83 -11.56 15.54
N ARG A 470 -11.65 -11.00 15.25
CA ARG A 470 -10.62 -10.71 16.25
C ARG A 470 -11.04 -9.63 17.24
N LYS A 471 -11.97 -8.76 16.86
CA LYS A 471 -12.44 -7.60 17.64
C LYS A 471 -13.66 -7.92 18.50
N LEU A 472 -14.32 -9.06 18.33
CA LEU A 472 -15.52 -9.43 19.09
C LEU A 472 -15.31 -9.43 20.62
N ASN A 473 -14.09 -9.71 21.09
CA ASN A 473 -13.76 -9.72 22.53
C ASN A 473 -13.39 -8.34 23.11
N MET A 474 -13.45 -7.28 22.29
CA MET A 474 -13.21 -5.91 22.75
C MET A 474 -14.46 -5.39 23.46
N LEU A 475 -14.35 -5.22 24.79
CA LEU A 475 -15.46 -4.82 25.65
C LEU A 475 -15.29 -3.37 26.09
N PHE A 476 -16.36 -2.60 26.00
CA PHE A 476 -16.43 -1.18 26.34
C PHE A 476 -17.39 -0.99 27.50
N PRO A 477 -16.97 -0.42 28.64
CA PRO A 477 -17.90 -0.02 29.70
C PRO A 477 -19.02 0.85 29.13
N LYS A 478 -20.27 0.60 29.53
CA LYS A 478 -21.44 1.30 28.97
C LYS A 478 -21.36 2.82 29.15
N GLU A 479 -20.66 3.27 30.20
CA GLU A 479 -20.43 4.66 30.57
C GLU A 479 -19.70 5.44 29.46
N ILE A 480 -18.94 4.73 28.60
CA ILE A 480 -18.26 5.35 27.44
C ILE A 480 -19.26 6.05 26.53
N PHE A 481 -20.44 5.45 26.33
CA PHE A 481 -21.44 5.89 25.35
C PHE A 481 -22.64 6.61 25.98
N GLU A 482 -22.57 7.03 27.24
CA GLU A 482 -23.66 7.69 27.95
C GLU A 482 -24.12 8.99 27.30
N SER A 483 -23.19 9.75 26.71
CA SER A 483 -23.47 11.01 26.03
C SER A 483 -22.49 11.27 24.90
N THR A 484 -22.77 12.30 24.09
CA THR A 484 -21.87 12.75 23.03
C THR A 484 -21.14 14.02 23.42
N VAL A 485 -19.94 14.19 22.86
CA VAL A 485 -19.19 15.44 22.86
C VAL A 485 -18.99 15.86 21.41
N ASP A 486 -19.21 17.14 21.10
CA ASP A 486 -18.83 17.72 19.82
C ASP A 486 -17.32 17.97 19.81
N MET A 487 -16.62 17.35 18.88
CA MET A 487 -15.17 17.46 18.74
C MET A 487 -14.78 17.92 17.35
N LYS A 488 -13.79 18.82 17.28
CA LYS A 488 -13.29 19.34 16.00
C LYS A 488 -12.73 18.21 15.14
N PHE A 489 -13.22 18.13 13.90
CA PHE A 489 -12.75 17.22 12.86
C PHE A 489 -12.68 17.98 11.54
N GLY A 490 -11.52 18.57 11.24
CA GLY A 490 -11.37 19.54 10.14
C GLY A 490 -12.21 20.79 10.40
N GLU A 491 -13.08 21.11 9.44
CA GLU A 491 -13.97 22.29 9.49
C GLU A 491 -15.34 22.01 10.13
N ILE A 492 -15.64 20.75 10.48
CA ILE A 492 -16.88 20.37 11.16
C ILE A 492 -16.63 19.96 12.61
N ASN A 493 -17.71 19.92 13.40
CA ASN A 493 -17.70 19.27 14.71
C ASN A 493 -18.44 17.95 14.61
N ALA A 494 -17.72 16.84 14.77
CA ALA A 494 -18.29 15.50 14.74
C ALA A 494 -18.58 15.02 16.17
N LYS A 495 -19.55 14.11 16.30
CA LYS A 495 -19.87 13.48 17.59
C LYS A 495 -18.83 12.42 17.96
N VAL A 496 -18.30 12.51 19.17
CA VAL A 496 -17.50 11.45 19.81
C VAL A 496 -18.12 11.04 21.13
N ALA A 497 -17.81 9.83 21.59
CA ALA A 497 -18.32 9.31 22.87
C ALA A 497 -17.73 10.11 24.05
N CYS A 498 -18.49 10.36 25.11
CA CYS A 498 -17.97 11.09 26.27
C CYS A 498 -16.76 10.38 26.93
N GLY A 499 -16.73 9.05 26.89
CA GLY A 499 -15.57 8.25 27.30
C GLY A 499 -14.52 8.01 26.22
N TYR A 500 -14.34 8.93 25.27
CA TYR A 500 -13.43 8.73 24.12
C TYR A 500 -12.00 8.34 24.51
N ASP A 501 -11.44 8.85 25.62
CA ASP A 501 -10.08 8.50 26.07
C ASP A 501 -10.00 7.00 26.44
N ALA A 502 -10.98 6.50 27.21
CA ALA A 502 -11.07 5.09 27.55
C ALA A 502 -11.27 4.22 26.30
N MET A 503 -12.11 4.68 25.37
CA MET A 503 -12.33 4.01 24.09
C MET A 503 -11.03 3.92 23.26
N CYS A 504 -10.27 5.01 23.15
CA CYS A 504 -8.98 5.02 22.46
C CYS A 504 -7.95 4.08 23.13
N ARG A 505 -7.90 4.03 24.47
CA ARG A 505 -7.00 3.10 25.19
C ARG A 505 -7.36 1.64 24.97
N ILE A 506 -8.66 1.31 24.96
CA ILE A 506 -9.14 -0.05 24.68
C ILE A 506 -8.76 -0.49 23.26
N ILE A 507 -8.91 0.42 22.27
CA ILE A 507 -8.69 0.10 20.86
C ILE A 507 -7.20 0.08 20.50
N PHE A 508 -6.43 1.06 20.97
CA PHE A 508 -5.09 1.37 20.48
C PHE A 508 -3.98 1.28 21.55
N GLY A 509 -4.32 1.16 22.83
CA GLY A 509 -3.34 1.26 23.92
C GLY A 509 -2.81 2.69 24.10
N GLU A 510 -1.49 2.86 24.11
CA GLU A 510 -0.83 4.18 24.20
C GLU A 510 -0.94 4.94 22.86
N TYR A 511 -2.06 5.62 22.66
CA TYR A 511 -2.48 6.13 21.36
C TYR A 511 -1.99 7.54 21.00
N MET A 512 -1.48 8.29 21.97
CA MET A 512 -0.98 9.66 21.71
C MET A 512 0.38 9.64 21.01
N ASN A 513 1.15 8.56 21.15
CA ASN A 513 2.38 8.37 20.39
C ASN A 513 2.05 8.01 18.93
N LEU A 514 2.81 8.59 18.01
CA LEU A 514 2.70 8.20 16.61
C LEU A 514 3.37 6.83 16.41
N PRO A 515 2.78 5.95 15.58
CA PRO A 515 3.47 4.72 15.18
C PRO A 515 4.75 5.03 14.38
N PRO A 516 5.68 4.07 14.23
CA PRO A 516 6.82 4.18 13.33
C PRO A 516 6.38 4.56 11.91
N LYS A 517 7.22 5.29 11.15
CA LYS A 517 6.85 5.79 9.81
C LYS A 517 6.46 4.66 8.87
N GLU A 518 7.05 3.49 9.02
CA GLU A 518 6.84 2.30 8.20
C GLU A 518 5.46 1.66 8.42
N GLU A 519 4.81 1.96 9.55
CA GLU A 519 3.47 1.51 9.91
C GLU A 519 2.39 2.55 9.56
N ARG A 520 2.77 3.75 9.11
CA ARG A 520 1.87 4.83 8.70
C ARG A 520 1.36 4.62 7.28
N VAL A 521 0.61 3.54 7.10
CA VAL A 521 0.03 3.13 5.81
C VAL A 521 -1.50 3.21 5.84
N PRO A 522 -2.17 3.38 4.69
CA PRO A 522 -3.64 3.40 4.63
C PRO A 522 -4.33 2.15 5.15
N HIS A 523 -5.54 2.33 5.67
CA HIS A 523 -6.37 1.28 6.30
C HIS A 523 -6.75 0.16 5.31
N LEU A 524 -6.84 0.47 4.01
CA LEU A 524 -6.97 -0.53 2.92
C LEU A 524 -5.74 -1.46 2.76
N GLY A 525 -4.82 -1.46 3.73
CA GLY A 525 -3.91 -2.57 4.00
C GLY A 525 -2.61 -2.45 3.22
N ARG A 526 -1.67 -1.61 3.67
CA ARG A 526 -0.32 -1.49 3.06
C ARG A 526 -0.34 -1.19 1.55
N LEU A 527 -1.47 -0.76 0.98
CA LEU A 527 -1.62 -0.49 -0.44
C LEU A 527 -1.52 1.02 -0.66
N LEU A 528 -0.58 1.42 -1.50
CA LEU A 528 -0.51 2.71 -2.19
C LEU A 528 -1.76 2.86 -3.06
N ILE A 529 -2.47 3.95 -2.87
CA ILE A 529 -3.67 4.28 -3.63
C ILE A 529 -3.24 5.29 -4.68
N THR A 530 -2.92 4.83 -5.88
CA THR A 530 -2.49 5.71 -6.99
C THR A 530 -3.68 6.25 -7.77
N SER A 531 -3.47 7.29 -8.58
CA SER A 531 -4.48 7.84 -9.49
C SER A 531 -5.09 6.78 -10.41
N ASP A 532 -4.29 5.79 -10.82
CA ASP A 532 -4.71 4.76 -11.76
C ASP A 532 -5.70 3.76 -11.13
N LEU A 533 -5.58 3.56 -9.82
CA LEU A 533 -6.52 2.72 -9.05
C LEU A 533 -7.76 3.51 -8.63
N TYR A 534 -7.71 4.84 -8.72
CA TYR A 534 -8.72 5.76 -8.21
C TYR A 534 -9.44 6.50 -9.34
N VAL A 535 -10.68 6.08 -9.63
CA VAL A 535 -11.47 6.72 -10.69
C VAL A 535 -12.51 7.64 -10.07
N PHE A 536 -12.52 8.88 -10.56
CA PHE A 536 -13.48 9.91 -10.23
C PHE A 536 -14.41 10.15 -11.42
N GLN A 537 -15.72 10.08 -11.21
CA GLN A 537 -16.68 10.87 -11.97
C GLN A 537 -16.93 12.12 -11.13
N GLU A 538 -16.57 13.30 -11.64
CA GLU A 538 -16.92 14.53 -10.93
C GLU A 538 -18.45 14.60 -10.75
N PRO A 539 -18.97 15.02 -9.58
CA PRO A 539 -20.33 15.47 -9.54
C PRO A 539 -20.42 16.71 -10.42
N ASP A 540 -21.24 16.66 -11.47
CA ASP A 540 -21.56 17.84 -12.27
C ASP A 540 -22.03 18.96 -11.33
N ASN A 541 -21.13 19.91 -11.07
CA ASN A 541 -21.26 21.10 -10.24
C ASN A 541 -21.53 20.88 -8.73
N PHE A 542 -20.58 21.36 -7.91
CA PHE A 542 -20.69 21.52 -6.45
C PHE A 542 -21.69 22.61 -6.05
#